data_AF-A0A1B6H8Z2-F1
#
_entry.id   AF-A0A1B6H8Z2-F1
#
_cell.length_a   1.000
_cell.length_b   1.000
_cell.length_c   1.000
_cell.angle_alpha   90.00
_cell.angle_beta   90.00
_cell.angle_gamma   90.00
#
_symmetry.space_group_name_H-M   'P 1'
#
loop_
_entity.id
_entity.type
_entity.pdbx_description
1 polymer ?
#
loop_
_entity_poly.entity_id
_entity_poly.type
_entity_poly.pdbx_seq_one_letter_code
_entity_poly.pdbx_strand_id
1 'polypeptide(L)'
;YVATSRQLKRIAAVSRSPIYSHFSETISGASSIRAYGVENRFMKTLEEKVDENTACLFLSLVSNRWLGVRLETIGNILILFAALFAVLKRDSLDPGIVGL
;
A
#
# COMPACT_ATOMS: atom_id res chain seq x y z
N TYR A 1 -2.69 -4.83 11.96
CA TYR A 1 -1.94 -4.72 10.70
C TYR A 1 -2.40 -5.71 9.63
N VAL A 2 -2.33 -7.03 9.87
CA VAL A 2 -2.77 -8.05 8.88
C VAL A 2 -4.26 -7.90 8.52
N ALA A 3 -5.13 -7.63 9.51
CA ALA A 3 -6.55 -7.37 9.27
C ALA A 3 -6.76 -6.11 8.41
N THR A 4 -6.11 -5.00 8.74
CA THR A 4 -6.17 -3.72 8.00
C THR A 4 -5.64 -3.86 6.57
N SER A 5 -4.50 -4.55 6.38
CA SER A 5 -3.92 -4.81 5.06
C SER A 5 -4.81 -5.70 4.19
N ARG A 6 -5.46 -6.71 4.77
CA ARG A 6 -6.45 -7.55 4.08
C ARG A 6 -7.66 -6.73 3.63
N GLN A 7 -8.18 -5.88 4.51
CA GLN A 7 -9.31 -5.03 4.21
C GLN A 7 -8.95 -4.04 3.10
N LEU A 8 -7.75 -3.47 3.14
CA LEU A 8 -7.27 -2.57 2.10
C LEU A 8 -7.08 -3.26 0.75
N LYS A 9 -6.52 -4.47 0.73
CA LYS A 9 -6.44 -5.30 -0.49
C LYS A 9 -7.83 -5.65 -1.03
N ARG A 10 -8.79 -5.93 -0.14
CA ARG A 10 -10.18 -6.20 -0.52
C ARG A 10 -10.83 -4.96 -1.13
N ILE A 11 -10.68 -3.79 -0.51
CA ILE A 11 -11.23 -2.53 -1.02
C ILE A 11 -10.59 -2.20 -2.38
N ALA A 12 -9.28 -2.32 -2.53
CA ALA A 12 -8.58 -2.11 -3.80
C ALA A 12 -9.02 -3.10 -4.90
N ALA A 13 -9.36 -4.34 -4.54
CA ALA A 13 -9.91 -5.30 -5.50
C ALA A 13 -11.36 -4.96 -5.89
N VAL A 14 -12.16 -4.54 -4.92
CA VAL A 14 -13.57 -4.17 -5.11
C VAL A 14 -13.73 -2.86 -5.88
N SER A 15 -12.83 -1.88 -5.71
CA SER A 15 -12.84 -0.61 -6.46
C SER A 15 -12.45 -0.78 -7.94
N ARG A 16 -11.72 -1.85 -8.28
CA ARG A 16 -11.23 -2.10 -9.65
C ARG A 16 -12.29 -2.70 -10.57
N SER A 17 -13.17 -3.55 -10.03
CA SER A 17 -14.27 -4.18 -10.79
C SER A 17 -15.24 -3.17 -11.44
N PRO A 18 -15.76 -2.15 -10.73
CA PRO A 18 -16.70 -1.21 -11.31
C PRO A 18 -16.08 -0.32 -12.40
N ILE A 19 -14.76 -0.09 -12.39
CA ILE A 19 -14.05 0.60 -13.48
C ILE A 19 -14.14 -0.24 -14.76
N TYR A 20 -13.83 -1.54 -14.69
CA TYR A 20 -13.90 -2.42 -15.86
C TYR A 20 -15.33 -2.60 -16.38
N SER A 21 -16.31 -2.73 -15.48
CA SER A 21 -17.72 -2.82 -15.87
C SER A 21 -18.20 -1.55 -16.57
N HIS A 22 -17.89 -0.38 -16.02
CA HIS A 22 -18.29 0.91 -16.62
C HIS A 22 -17.57 1.17 -17.95
N PHE A 23 -16.32 0.73 -18.08
CA PHE A 23 -15.57 0.82 -19.33
C PHE A 23 -16.16 -0.10 -20.42
N SER A 24 -16.54 -1.33 -20.06
CA SER A 24 -17.22 -2.27 -20.96
C SER A 24 -18.57 -1.71 -21.45
N GLU A 25 -19.35 -1.14 -20.53
CA GLU A 25 -20.62 -0.47 -20.84
C GLU A 25 -20.42 0.74 -21.76
N THR A 26 -19.37 1.53 -21.53
CA THR A 26 -19.03 2.68 -22.38
C THR A 26 -18.63 2.25 -23.79
N ILE A 27 -17.86 1.16 -23.94
CA ILE A 27 -17.48 0.62 -25.26
C ILE A 27 -18.71 0.09 -26.00
N SER A 28 -19.56 -0.68 -25.33
CA SER A 28 -20.75 -1.26 -25.93
C SER A 28 -21.77 -0.18 -26.33
N GLY A 29 -21.89 0.89 -25.52
CA GLY A 29 -22.78 2.02 -25.74
C GLY A 29 -22.16 3.21 -26.49
N ALA A 30 -20.95 3.09 -27.03
CA ALA A 30 -20.18 4.22 -27.57
C ALA A 30 -20.90 4.96 -28.71
N SER A 31 -21.69 4.27 -29.53
CA SER A 31 -22.51 4.89 -30.57
C SER A 31 -23.63 5.76 -29.98
N SER A 32 -24.36 5.24 -28.99
CA SER A 32 -25.42 5.97 -28.28
C SER A 32 -24.87 7.16 -27.50
N ILE A 33 -23.77 6.99 -26.78
CA ILE A 33 -23.16 8.06 -25.96
C ILE A 33 -22.75 9.25 -26.83
N ARG A 34 -22.15 8.99 -28.01
CA ARG A 34 -21.81 10.02 -29.00
C ARG A 34 -23.04 10.62 -29.67
N ALA A 35 -24.06 9.81 -29.98
CA ALA A 35 -25.30 10.29 -30.58
C ALA A 35 -26.07 11.25 -29.66
N TYR A 36 -25.99 11.06 -28.34
CA TYR A 36 -26.61 11.94 -27.35
C TYR A 36 -25.68 13.04 -26.83
N GLY A 37 -24.40 13.10 -27.25
CA GLY A 37 -23.43 14.11 -26.80
C GLY A 37 -23.15 14.09 -25.29
N VAL A 38 -23.27 12.94 -24.63
CA VAL A 38 -23.13 12.78 -23.17
C VAL A 38 -21.75 12.28 -22.75
N GLU A 39 -20.73 12.41 -23.59
CA GLU A 39 -19.38 11.86 -23.33
C GLU A 39 -18.76 12.44 -22.05
N ASN A 40 -18.89 13.75 -21.83
CA ASN A 40 -18.34 14.43 -20.65
C ASN A 40 -18.90 13.87 -19.34
N ARG A 41 -20.19 13.50 -19.31
CA ARG A 41 -20.80 12.92 -18.11
C ARG A 41 -20.24 11.53 -17.81
N PHE A 42 -20.06 10.70 -18.84
CA PHE A 42 -19.45 9.38 -18.70
C PHE A 42 -17.97 9.46 -18.30
N MET A 43 -17.24 10.45 -18.85
CA MET A 43 -15.85 10.71 -18.49
C MET A 43 -15.72 11.07 -17.01
N LYS A 44 -16.55 12.00 -16.52
CA LYS A 44 -16.53 12.42 -15.11
C LYS A 44 -16.82 11.25 -14.16
N THR A 45 -17.80 10.41 -14.48
CA THR A 45 -18.09 9.21 -13.68
C THR A 45 -16.93 8.21 -13.67
N LEU A 46 -16.21 8.08 -14.79
CA LEU A 46 -15.02 7.23 -14.87
C LEU A 46 -13.87 7.80 -14.02
N GLU A 47 -13.62 9.11 -14.11
CA GLU A 47 -12.62 9.82 -13.32
C GLU A 47 -12.86 9.66 -11.81
N GLU A 48 -14.10 9.84 -11.34
CA GLU A 48 -14.47 9.65 -9.93
C GLU A 48 -14.15 8.22 -9.44
N LYS A 49 -14.48 7.19 -10.24
CA LYS A 49 -14.18 5.78 -9.90
C LYS A 49 -12.67 5.50 -9.89
N VAL A 50 -11.92 6.11 -10.81
CA VAL A 50 -10.46 5.96 -10.90
C VAL A 50 -9.77 6.66 -9.72
N ASP A 51 -10.26 7.82 -9.31
CA ASP A 51 -9.71 8.58 -8.19
C ASP A 51 -9.88 7.82 -6.86
N GLU A 52 -11.06 7.27 -6.60
CA GLU A 52 -11.30 6.40 -5.43
C GLU A 52 -10.34 5.20 -5.39
N ASN A 53 -10.15 4.54 -6.53
CA ASN A 53 -9.22 3.41 -6.63
C ASN A 53 -7.77 3.85 -6.39
N THR A 54 -7.38 5.00 -6.92
CA THR A 54 -6.03 5.56 -6.77
C THR A 54 -5.76 5.97 -5.32
N ALA A 55 -6.72 6.62 -4.67
CA ALA A 55 -6.65 6.96 -3.25
C ALA A 55 -6.47 5.71 -2.37
N CYS A 56 -7.19 4.62 -2.65
CA CYS A 56 -7.04 3.37 -1.93
C CYS A 56 -5.64 2.74 -2.14
N LEU A 57 -5.10 2.78 -3.35
CA LEU A 57 -3.76 2.29 -3.65
C LEU A 57 -2.69 3.12 -2.94
N PHE A 58 -2.83 4.45 -2.94
CA PHE A 58 -1.92 5.34 -2.24
C PHE A 58 -1.90 5.06 -0.74
N LEU A 59 -3.07 4.91 -0.12
CA LEU A 59 -3.19 4.58 1.31
C LEU A 59 -2.52 3.24 1.65
N SER A 60 -2.54 2.28 0.71
CA SER A 60 -1.86 0.99 0.84
C SER A 60 -0.35 1.11 0.82
N LEU A 61 0.17 1.96 -0.07
CA LEU A 61 1.59 2.22 -0.16
C LEU A 61 2.12 2.94 1.09
N VAL A 62 1.39 3.95 1.57
CA VAL A 62 1.75 4.67 2.80
C VAL A 62 1.74 3.73 4.01
N SER A 63 0.71 2.87 4.12
CA SER A 63 0.63 1.89 5.20
C SER A 63 1.86 0.97 5.22
N ASN A 64 2.22 0.39 4.05
CA ASN A 64 3.39 -0.48 3.94
C ASN A 64 4.70 0.22 4.32
N ARG A 65 4.90 1.47 3.87
CA ARG A 65 6.07 2.27 4.26
C ARG A 65 6.11 2.51 5.77
N TRP A 66 4.97 2.85 6.37
CA TRP A 66 4.89 3.10 7.81
C TRP A 66 5.27 1.87 8.64
N LEU A 67 4.86 0.67 8.22
CA LEU A 67 5.30 -0.58 8.84
C LEU A 67 6.81 -0.80 8.67
N GLY A 68 7.34 -0.55 7.47
CA GLY A 68 8.78 -0.64 7.20
C GLY A 68 9.59 0.19 8.20
N VAL A 69 9.25 1.47 8.34
CA VAL A 69 9.91 2.38 9.29
C VAL A 69 9.81 1.87 10.72
N ARG A 70 8.65 1.33 11.14
CA ARG A 70 8.49 0.74 12.47
C ARG A 70 9.38 -0.48 12.69
N LEU A 71 9.48 -1.38 11.71
CA LEU A 71 10.33 -2.57 11.78
C LEU A 71 11.82 -2.20 11.81
N GLU A 72 12.25 -1.26 10.97
CA GLU A 72 13.63 -0.75 10.96
C GLU A 72 14.00 -0.12 12.30
N THR A 73 13.09 0.66 12.89
CA THR A 73 13.30 1.27 14.21
C THR A 73 13.52 0.20 15.28
N ILE A 74 12.71 -0.86 15.30
CA ILE A 74 12.87 -1.97 16.26
C ILE A 74 14.18 -2.71 16.01
N GLY A 75 14.55 -2.96 14.75
CA GLY A 75 15.81 -3.59 14.39
C GLY A 75 17.02 -2.78 14.88
N ASN A 76 17.01 -1.46 14.66
CA ASN A 76 18.08 -0.58 15.13
C ASN A 76 18.18 -0.55 16.66
N ILE A 77 17.04 -0.56 17.36
CA ILE A 77 17.03 -0.64 18.83
C ILE A 77 17.65 -1.96 19.31
N LEU A 78 17.32 -3.09 18.67
CA LEU A 78 17.90 -4.39 19.02
C LEU A 78 19.41 -4.42 18.79
N ILE A 79 19.88 -3.90 17.66
CA ILE A 79 21.32 -3.79 17.35
C ILE A 79 22.03 -2.90 18.38
N LEU A 80 21.43 -1.77 18.74
CA LEU A 80 21.96 -0.87 19.76
C LEU A 80 22.14 -1.59 21.11
N PHE A 81 21.12 -2.33 21.56
CA PHE A 81 21.21 -3.09 22.80
C PHE A 81 22.23 -4.23 22.71
N ALA A 82 22.28 -4.96 21.60
CA ALA A 82 23.27 -6.01 21.38
C ALA A 82 24.70 -5.45 21.48
N ALA A 83 24.97 -4.33 20.79
CA ALA A 83 26.25 -3.63 20.86
C ALA A 83 26.55 -3.11 22.27
N LEU A 84 25.56 -2.58 22.98
CA LEU A 84 25.72 -2.11 24.36
C LEU A 84 26.10 -3.25 25.31
N PHE A 85 25.40 -4.39 25.24
CA PHE A 85 25.70 -5.57 26.07
C PHE A 85 27.06 -6.16 25.75
N ALA A 86 27.42 -6.21 24.47
CA ALA A 86 28.75 -6.60 24.00
C ALA A 86 29.87 -5.76 24.64
N VAL A 87 29.70 -4.43 24.69
CA VAL A 87 30.68 -3.53 25.31
C VAL A 87 30.71 -3.68 26.83
N LEU A 88 29.54 -3.78 27.49
CA LEU A 88 29.47 -3.90 28.95
C LEU A 88 30.01 -5.23 29.47
N LYS A 89 29.91 -6.30 28.68
CA LYS A 89 30.44 -7.63 29.04
C LYS A 89 31.84 -7.91 28.49
N ARG A 90 32.52 -6.89 27.95
CA ARG A 90 33.87 -7.00 27.39
C ARG A 90 34.90 -7.60 28.35
N ASP A 91 34.76 -7.39 29.65
CA ASP A 91 35.69 -7.93 30.66
C ASP A 91 35.35 -9.37 31.13
N SER A 92 34.22 -9.94 30.70
CA SER A 92 33.76 -11.29 31.11
C SER A 92 33.43 -12.23 29.94
N LEU A 93 33.54 -11.79 28.69
CA LEU A 93 33.29 -12.60 27.51
C LEU A 93 34.46 -12.56 26.53
N ASP A 94 34.78 -13.73 26.00
CA ASP A 94 35.80 -13.94 24.97
C ASP A 94 35.50 -13.05 23.74
N PRO A 95 36.47 -12.22 23.28
CA PRO A 95 36.29 -11.30 22.15
C PRO A 95 35.79 -11.96 20.87
N GLY A 96 35.95 -13.29 20.72
CA GLY A 96 35.52 -14.04 19.55
C GLY A 96 34.00 -14.17 19.37
N ILE A 97 33.18 -14.00 20.41
CA ILE A 97 31.71 -14.18 20.33
C ILE A 97 30.97 -12.87 20.01
N VAL A 98 31.60 -11.72 20.20
CA VAL A 98 30.96 -10.41 20.08
C VAL A 98 30.98 -9.87 18.63
N GLY A 99 31.85 -10.41 17.77
CA GLY A 99 32.07 -9.92 16.42
C GLY A 99 31.63 -10.84 15.27
N LEU A 100 31.14 -12.06 15.56
CA LEU A 100 30.68 -13.02 14.56
C LEU A 100 29.15 -13.07 14.44
#